data_AF-A0A0E3Z9Y3-F1
#
_entry.id   AF-A0A0E3Z9Y3-F1
#
_cell.length_a   1.000
_cell.length_b   1.000
_cell.length_c   1.000
_cell.angle_alpha   90.00
_cell.angle_beta   90.00
_cell.angle_gamma   90.00
#
_symmetry.space_group_name_H-M   'P 1'
#
loop_
_entity.id
_entity.type
_entity.pdbx_description
1 polymer ?
#
loop_
_entity_poly.entity_id
_entity_poly.type
_entity_poly.pdbx_seq_one_letter_code
_entity_poly.pdbx_strand_id
1 'polypeptide(L)' 'MKNMKMKFFVDILKKNVDTFGEHLFTFDKKKIYNLFADYPQNMSKEEVEIFSKENPYWREFFRFGK' A
#
# COMPACT_ATOMS: atom_id res chain seq x y z
N MET A 1 10.83 10.55 -11.30
CA MET A 1 10.42 9.35 -10.53
C MET A 1 11.57 8.37 -10.23
N LYS A 2 12.83 8.82 -10.03
CA LYS A 2 13.99 7.88 -10.00
C LYS A 2 14.44 7.39 -8.61
N ASN A 3 13.73 7.65 -7.51
CA ASN A 3 14.10 7.09 -6.19
C ASN A 3 12.94 7.24 -5.17
N MET A 4 11.83 6.53 -5.36
CA MET A 4 10.78 6.42 -4.34
C MET A 4 10.93 5.06 -3.64
N LYS A 5 11.57 5.07 -2.47
CA LYS A 5 11.48 3.94 -1.53
C LYS A 5 10.09 4.00 -0.89
N MET A 6 9.28 2.97 -1.08
CA MET A 6 8.02 2.81 -0.37
C MET A 6 8.27 2.83 1.14
N LYS A 7 7.43 3.57 1.86
CA LYS A 7 7.48 3.61 3.32
C LYS A 7 6.16 3.09 3.85
N PHE A 8 6.22 2.00 4.60
CA PHE A 8 5.11 1.59 5.45
C PHE A 8 5.01 2.57 6.60
N PHE A 9 3.82 3.16 6.77
CA PHE A 9 3.52 3.98 7.93
C PHE A 9 2.73 3.12 8.91
N VAL A 10 3.43 2.56 9.89
CA VAL A 10 2.75 2.03 11.10
C VAL A 10 2.30 3.20 12.00
N ASP A 11 2.78 4.42 11.73
CA ASP A 11 2.70 5.54 12.68
C ASP A 11 1.46 6.45 12.56
N ILE A 12 0.50 6.18 11.67
CA ILE A 12 -0.77 6.95 11.62
C ILE A 12 -1.77 6.47 12.70
N LEU A 13 -1.45 5.40 13.44
CA LEU A 13 -2.30 4.88 14.52
C LEU A 13 -2.41 5.79 15.75
N LYS A 14 -1.66 6.89 15.86
CA LYS A 14 -1.78 7.82 17.00
C LYS A 14 -2.85 8.91 16.85
N LYS A 15 -3.47 9.08 15.68
CA LYS A 15 -4.51 10.12 15.48
C LYS A 15 -5.93 9.60 15.31
N ASN A 16 -6.13 8.36 14.86
CA ASN A 16 -7.45 7.75 14.72
C ASN A 16 -7.53 6.51 15.59
N VAL A 17 -7.99 6.68 16.84
CA VAL A 17 -8.23 5.57 17.79
C VAL A 17 -9.45 4.71 17.40
N ASP A 18 -10.11 5.01 16.28
CA ASP A 18 -11.34 4.36 15.84
C ASP A 18 -11.20 3.47 14.59
N THR A 19 -10.00 3.37 13.97
CA THR A 19 -9.79 2.50 12.80
C THR A 19 -8.97 1.26 13.15
N PHE A 20 -9.59 0.09 13.04
CA PHE A 20 -8.94 -1.21 13.20
C PHE A 20 -8.73 -1.88 11.84
N GLY A 21 -7.56 -2.49 11.62
CA GLY A 21 -7.30 -3.33 10.44
C GLY A 21 -6.81 -2.60 9.18
N GLU A 22 -6.52 -1.30 9.25
CA GLU A 22 -5.94 -0.58 8.12
C GLU A 22 -4.44 -0.91 7.96
N HIS A 23 -4.02 -1.17 6.71
CA HIS A 23 -2.61 -1.31 6.38
C HIS A 23 -2.23 -0.24 5.35
N LEU A 24 -1.79 0.91 5.87
CA LEU A 24 -1.59 2.11 5.07
C LEU A 24 -0.16 2.21 4.53
N PHE A 25 -0.04 2.60 3.27
CA PHE A 25 1.25 2.86 2.62
C PHE A 25 1.17 4.04 1.66
N THR A 26 2.33 4.57 1.31
CA THR A 26 2.45 5.66 0.34
C THR A 26 3.82 5.60 -0.32
N PHE A 27 3.88 6.03 -1.57
CA PHE A 27 5.14 6.19 -2.26
C PHE A 27 5.72 7.61 -2.08
N ASP A 28 4.87 8.64 -1.98
CA ASP A 28 5.27 10.06 -2.02
C ASP A 28 4.87 10.89 -0.78
N LYS A 29 4.20 10.27 0.19
CA LYS A 29 3.59 10.90 1.38
C LYS A 29 2.47 11.90 1.11
N LYS A 30 2.01 12.02 -0.14
CA LYS A 30 0.86 12.86 -0.51
C LYS A 30 -0.38 12.00 -0.70
N LYS A 31 -0.24 10.88 -1.41
CA LYS A 31 -1.32 9.91 -1.60
C LYS A 31 -1.14 8.73 -0.66
N ILE A 32 -2.11 8.49 0.21
CA ILE A 32 -2.14 7.35 1.13
C ILE A 32 -3.06 6.29 0.54
N TYR A 33 -2.60 5.05 0.53
CA TYR A 33 -3.35 3.87 0.12
C TYR A 33 -3.64 2.98 1.32
N ASN A 34 -4.78 2.32 1.34
CA ASN A 34 -5.06 1.18 2.19
C ASN A 34 -4.86 -0.11 1.38
N LEU A 35 -3.93 -0.97 1.81
CA LEU A 35 -3.59 -2.22 1.13
C LEU A 35 -4.79 -3.07 0.75
N PHE A 36 -5.76 -3.24 1.67
CA PHE A 36 -6.90 -4.12 1.43
C PHE A 36 -7.97 -3.50 0.55
N ALA A 37 -8.10 -2.16 0.58
CA ALA A 37 -9.13 -1.45 -0.17
C ALA A 37 -8.67 -0.98 -1.56
N ASP A 38 -7.36 -0.73 -1.73
CA ASP A 38 -6.84 -0.06 -2.91
C ASP A 38 -5.96 -0.94 -3.79
N TYR A 39 -5.20 -1.88 -3.23
CA TYR A 39 -4.32 -2.73 -4.03
C TYR A 39 -5.10 -3.95 -4.57
N PRO A 40 -5.00 -4.25 -5.89
CA PRO A 40 -4.38 -3.45 -6.95
C PRO A 40 -5.33 -2.47 -7.66
N GLN A 41 -6.65 -2.57 -7.45
CA GLN A 41 -7.69 -1.94 -8.29
C GLN A 41 -7.67 -0.41 -8.37
N ASN A 42 -7.24 0.29 -7.32
CA ASN A 42 -7.28 1.76 -7.24
C ASN A 42 -5.91 2.41 -7.49
N MET A 43 -4.97 1.63 -8.02
CA MET A 43 -3.59 2.05 -8.29
C MET A 43 -3.30 2.08 -9.79
N SER A 44 -2.37 2.93 -10.21
CA SER A 44 -1.87 2.89 -11.58
C SER A 44 -1.03 1.63 -11.83
N LYS A 45 -0.89 1.23 -13.10
CA LYS A 45 -0.08 0.05 -13.47
C LYS A 45 1.35 0.13 -12.96
N GLU A 46 1.97 1.31 -13.05
CA GLU A 46 3.34 1.53 -12.56
C GLU A 46 3.43 1.40 -11.03
N GLU A 47 2.49 1.97 -10.29
CA GLU A 47 2.46 1.83 -8.82
C GLU A 47 2.24 0.37 -8.39
N VAL A 48 1.37 -0.38 -9.10
CA VAL A 48 1.18 -1.81 -8.86
C VAL A 48 2.46 -2.58 -9.11
N GLU A 49 3.19 -2.28 -10.18
CA GLU A 49 4.46 -2.94 -10.51
C GLU A 49 5.53 -2.65 -9.44
N ILE A 50 5.69 -1.40 -9.03
CA ILE A 50 6.61 -1.01 -7.97
C ILE A 50 6.24 -1.72 -6.66
N PHE A 51 4.98 -1.65 -6.23
CA PHE A 51 4.53 -2.30 -5.01
C PHE A 51 4.72 -3.81 -5.05
N SER A 52 4.35 -4.45 -6.15
CA SER A 52 4.45 -5.91 -6.30
C SER A 52 5.89 -6.40 -6.32
N LYS A 53 6.81 -5.60 -6.85
CA LYS A 53 8.24 -5.87 -6.86
C LYS A 53 8.86 -5.72 -5.47
N GLU A 54 8.45 -4.69 -4.72
CA GLU A 54 8.97 -4.44 -3.38
C GLU A 54 8.30 -5.31 -2.30
N ASN A 55 7.06 -5.77 -2.53
CA ASN A 55 6.28 -6.64 -1.63
C ASN A 55 5.78 -7.91 -2.32
N PRO A 56 6.68 -8.85 -2.68
CA PRO A 56 6.28 -10.08 -3.34
C PRO A 56 5.30 -10.91 -2.51
N TYR A 57 5.39 -10.88 -1.17
CA TYR A 57 4.43 -11.55 -0.29
C TYR A 57 2.99 -11.07 -0.53
N TRP A 58 2.76 -9.75 -0.51
CA TRP A 58 1.42 -9.20 -0.71
C TRP A 58 0.90 -9.45 -2.13
N ARG A 59 1.78 -9.36 -3.14
CA ARG A 59 1.44 -9.74 -4.51
C ARG A 59 0.93 -11.19 -4.59
N GLU A 60 1.64 -12.13 -3.95
CA GLU A 60 1.26 -13.54 -3.95
C GLU A 60 0.00 -13.79 -3.11
N PHE A 61 -0.16 -13.10 -1.97
CA PHE A 61 -1.34 -13.19 -1.11
C PHE A 61 -2.63 -12.83 -1.88
N PHE A 62 -2.62 -11.74 -2.65
CA PHE A 62 -3.78 -11.30 -3.43
C PHE A 62 -3.92 -11.97 -4.80
N ARG A 63 -2.99 -12.86 -5.20
CA ARG A 63 -3.01 -13.51 -6.52
C ARG A 63 -4.27 -14.36 -6.77
N PHE A 64 -4.86 -14.90 -5.70
CA PHE A 64 -6.02 -15.80 -5.75
C PHE A 64 -7.30 -15.18 -5.19
N GLY A 65 -7.24 -13.93 -4.71
CA GLY A 65 -8.38 -13.26 -4.11
C GLY A 65 -9.29 -12.61 -5.15
N LYS A 66 -10.34 -13.32 -5.56
CA LYS A 66 -11.64 -12.76 -5.90
C LYS A 66 -12.72 -13.64 -5.30
#